data_AF-A0A817RST2-F1
#
_entry.id   AF-A0A817RST2-F1
#
_cell.length_a   1.000
_cell.length_b   1.000
_cell.length_c   1.000
_cell.angle_alpha   90.00
_cell.angle_beta   90.00
_cell.angle_gamma   90.00
#
_symmetry.space_group_name_H-M   'P 1'
#
loop_
_entity.id
_entity.type
_entity.pdbx_description
1 polymer ?
#
loop_
_entity_poly.entity_id
_entity_poly.type
_entity_poly.pdbx_seq_one_letter_code
_entity_poly.pdbx_strand_id
1 'polypeptide(L)'
;MSQQEEKIDSILNALRDKVNQLESRFNTLREEAISKFNEFNDCIESAKSVCHQATEMTTVLENKLVNASNEEKEWKDTKVKLTTTSMKDMVILNVSGEKYTTSVETLTLEKDTFFIALFSKQCQLERDPDDKSIFINRDGQFFDHILTYLRTMRCQLMLWKMKHF
;
A
#
# COMPACT_ATOMS: atom_id res chain seq x y z
N MET A 1 42.17 65.71 50.30
CA MET A 1 41.28 65.78 49.12
C MET A 1 40.15 66.74 49.42
N SER A 2 39.77 67.58 48.47
CA SER A 2 38.64 68.51 48.66
C SER A 2 37.31 67.75 48.49
N GLN A 3 36.23 68.18 49.15
CA GLN A 3 34.87 67.60 48.98
C GLN A 3 34.40 67.53 47.52
N GLN A 4 35.02 68.32 46.65
CA GLN A 4 34.70 68.38 45.23
C GLN A 4 35.30 67.20 44.45
N GLU A 5 36.50 66.74 44.82
CA GLU A 5 37.17 65.58 44.19
C GLU A 5 36.43 64.28 44.49
N GLU A 6 35.99 64.10 45.74
CA GLU A 6 35.25 62.90 46.17
C GLU A 6 33.89 62.76 45.46
N LYS A 7 33.20 63.89 45.19
CA LYS A 7 31.98 63.91 44.38
C LYS A 7 32.24 63.50 42.93
N ILE A 8 33.36 63.92 42.34
CA ILE A 8 33.72 63.59 40.96
C ILE A 8 34.01 62.08 40.85
N ASP A 9 34.78 61.51 41.77
CA ASP A 9 35.09 60.08 41.79
C ASP A 9 33.83 59.21 41.96
N SER A 10 32.90 59.63 42.81
CA SER A 10 31.61 58.96 42.97
C SER A 10 30.81 58.92 41.66
N ILE A 11 30.76 60.03 40.93
CA ILE A 11 30.06 60.12 39.64
C ILE A 11 30.75 59.25 38.59
N LEU A 12 32.09 59.26 38.53
CA LEU A 12 32.87 58.45 37.59
C LEU A 12 32.65 56.95 37.83
N ASN A 13 32.64 56.51 39.08
CA ASN A 13 32.37 55.11 39.42
C ASN A 13 30.93 54.72 39.04
N ALA A 14 29.94 55.56 39.36
CA ALA A 14 28.55 55.30 38.99
C ALA A 14 28.32 55.25 37.47
N LEU A 15 29.02 56.09 36.69
CA LEU A 15 29.00 56.04 35.23
C LEU A 15 29.64 54.77 34.71
N ARG A 16 30.79 54.37 35.26
CA ARG A 16 31.49 53.14 34.90
C ARG A 16 30.61 51.92 35.13
N ASP A 17 29.92 51.84 36.26
CA ASP A 17 29.02 50.74 36.58
C ASP A 17 27.84 50.68 35.60
N LYS A 18 27.27 51.83 35.23
CA LYS A 18 26.20 51.89 34.21
C LYS A 18 26.68 51.43 32.84
N VAL A 19 27.90 51.80 32.43
CA VAL A 19 28.49 51.36 31.16
C VAL A 19 28.69 49.84 31.18
N ASN A 20 29.27 49.29 32.25
CA ASN A 20 29.46 47.85 32.41
C ASN A 20 28.12 47.10 32.41
N GLN A 21 27.09 47.66 33.07
CA GLN A 21 25.76 47.07 33.10
C GLN A 21 25.10 47.09 31.72
N LEU A 22 25.28 48.16 30.95
CA LEU A 22 24.77 48.26 29.58
C LEU A 22 25.47 47.25 28.66
N GLU A 23 26.79 47.11 28.78
CA GLU A 23 27.59 46.14 28.03
C GLU A 23 27.15 44.70 28.33
N SER A 24 26.94 44.37 29.61
CA SER A 24 26.42 43.06 30.02
C SER A 24 25.03 42.77 29.42
N ARG A 25 24.13 43.76 29.45
CA ARG A 25 22.79 43.62 28.84
C ARG A 25 22.87 43.43 27.33
N PHE A 26 23.75 44.17 26.65
CA PHE A 26 23.95 44.06 25.21
C PHE A 26 24.46 42.66 24.83
N ASN A 27 25.46 42.15 25.56
CA ASN A 27 25.99 40.81 25.31
C ASN A 27 24.93 39.73 25.54
N THR A 28 24.13 39.86 26.60
CA THR A 28 23.04 38.92 26.88
C THR A 28 22.01 38.90 25.74
N LEU A 29 21.54 40.07 25.31
CA LEU A 29 20.60 40.20 24.18
C LEU A 29 21.18 39.63 22.88
N ARG A 30 22.48 39.81 22.65
CA ARG A 30 23.16 39.25 21.48
C ARG A 30 23.17 37.73 21.50
N GLU A 31 23.53 37.11 22.63
CA GLU A 31 23.54 35.65 22.76
C GLU A 31 22.13 35.06 22.64
N GLU A 32 21.12 35.70 23.23
CA GLU A 32 19.72 35.29 23.08
C GLU A 32 19.26 35.34 21.62
N ALA A 33 19.60 36.41 20.90
CA ALA A 33 19.27 36.56 19.49
C ALA A 33 19.94 35.47 18.63
N ILE A 34 21.21 35.16 18.89
CA ILE A 34 21.95 34.10 18.19
C ILE A 34 21.30 32.73 18.48
N SER A 35 20.97 32.44 19.74
CA SER A 35 20.31 31.20 20.13
C SER A 35 18.99 31.02 19.39
N LYS A 36 18.14 32.06 19.36
CA LYS A 36 16.85 32.01 18.65
C LYS A 36 17.01 31.84 17.15
N PHE A 37 18.03 32.46 16.56
CA PHE A 37 18.32 32.29 15.14
C PHE A 37 18.72 30.85 14.80
N ASN A 38 19.54 30.22 15.65
CA ASN A 38 19.94 28.82 15.49
C ASN A 38 18.75 27.87 15.64
N GLU A 39 17.92 28.05 16.68
CA GLU A 39 16.68 27.27 16.86
C GLU A 39 15.76 27.36 15.62
N PHE A 40 15.64 28.55 15.03
CA PHE A 40 14.85 28.74 13.82
C PHE A 40 15.46 28.02 12.61
N ASN A 41 16.78 28.06 12.47
CA ASN A 41 17.48 27.39 11.38
C ASN A 41 17.36 25.85 11.46
N ASP A 42 17.46 25.28 12.67
CA ASP A 42 17.24 23.85 12.90
C ASP A 42 15.81 23.42 12.56
N CYS A 43 14.83 24.27 12.89
CA CYS A 43 13.43 24.06 12.53
C CYS A 43 13.23 24.06 11.01
N ILE A 44 13.89 24.97 10.29
CA ILE A 44 13.86 25.01 8.82
C ILE A 44 14.42 23.72 8.21
N GLU A 45 15.57 23.26 8.68
CA GLU A 45 16.19 22.03 8.17
C GLU A 45 15.32 20.80 8.44
N SER A 46 14.72 20.73 9.63
CA SER A 46 13.76 19.67 9.96
C SER A 46 12.53 19.71 9.04
N ALA A 47 11.97 20.90 8.79
CA ALA A 47 10.82 21.07 7.90
C ALA A 47 11.14 20.68 6.45
N LYS A 48 12.33 21.03 5.95
CA LYS A 48 12.80 20.61 4.62
C LYS A 48 12.87 19.08 4.51
N SER A 49 13.43 18.42 5.52
CA SER A 49 13.53 16.96 5.55
C SER A 49 12.16 16.29 5.49
N VAL A 50 11.21 16.76 6.32
CA VAL A 50 9.83 16.24 6.33
C VAL A 50 9.13 16.46 4.99
N CYS A 51 9.26 17.64 4.39
CA CYS A 51 8.72 17.93 3.07
C CYS A 51 9.28 16.98 2.01
N HIS A 52 10.59 16.71 2.03
CA HIS A 52 11.21 15.79 1.09
C HIS A 52 10.65 14.36 1.24
N GLN A 53 10.56 13.85 2.47
CA GLN A 53 9.96 12.54 2.74
C GLN A 53 8.50 12.47 2.27
N ALA A 54 7.72 13.54 2.48
CA ALA A 54 6.35 13.61 2.01
C ALA A 54 6.24 13.57 0.48
N THR A 55 7.16 14.25 -0.22
CA THR A 55 7.21 14.19 -1.70
C THR A 55 7.52 12.79 -2.20
N GLU A 56 8.51 12.11 -1.62
CA GLU A 56 8.85 10.73 -2.00
C GLU A 56 7.68 9.78 -1.76
N MET A 57 7.05 9.84 -0.58
CA MET A 57 5.88 9.02 -0.25
C MET A 57 4.72 9.26 -1.24
N THR A 58 4.48 10.51 -1.63
CA THR A 58 3.43 10.87 -2.60
C THR A 58 3.70 10.20 -3.95
N THR A 59 4.92 10.29 -4.47
CA THR A 59 5.28 9.65 -5.76
C THR A 59 5.12 8.13 -5.74
N VAL A 60 5.46 7.48 -4.62
CA VAL A 60 5.29 6.02 -4.47
C VAL A 60 3.81 5.64 -4.51
N LEU A 61 2.94 6.42 -3.85
CA LEU A 61 1.50 6.17 -3.84
C LEU A 61 0.87 6.38 -5.21
N GLU A 62 1.26 7.45 -5.91
CA GLU A 62 0.78 7.72 -7.28
C GLU A 62 1.12 6.57 -8.23
N ASN A 63 2.36 6.07 -8.19
CA ASN A 63 2.78 4.93 -9.01
C ASN A 63 1.99 3.66 -8.70
N LYS A 64 1.76 3.36 -7.41
CA LYS A 64 0.95 2.20 -7.01
C LYS A 64 -0.50 2.33 -7.48
N LEU A 65 -1.07 3.53 -7.41
CA LEU A 65 -2.44 3.80 -7.84
C LEU A 65 -2.60 3.63 -9.36
N VAL A 66 -1.64 4.13 -10.14
CA VAL A 66 -1.62 3.95 -11.60
C VAL A 66 -1.52 2.47 -11.96
N ASN A 67 -0.62 1.72 -11.31
CA ASN A 67 -0.47 0.28 -11.56
C ASN A 67 -1.75 -0.50 -11.24
N ALA A 68 -2.34 -0.29 -10.07
CA ALA A 68 -3.60 -0.94 -9.69
C ALA A 68 -4.75 -0.60 -10.65
N SER A 69 -4.84 0.65 -11.12
CA SER A 69 -5.83 1.08 -12.12
C SER A 69 -5.62 0.38 -13.46
N ASN A 70 -4.37 0.20 -13.90
CA ASN A 70 -4.04 -0.51 -15.13
C ASN A 70 -4.37 -2.00 -15.02
N GLU A 71 -3.99 -2.67 -13.92
CA GLU A 71 -4.33 -4.07 -13.66
C GLU A 71 -5.85 -4.29 -13.63
N GLU A 72 -6.62 -3.36 -13.04
CA GLU A 72 -8.08 -3.44 -13.03
C GLU A 72 -8.69 -3.31 -14.43
N LYS A 73 -8.15 -2.42 -15.27
CA LYS A 73 -8.58 -2.27 -16.68
C LYS A 73 -8.28 -3.53 -17.49
N GLU A 74 -7.06 -4.05 -17.39
CA GLU A 74 -6.65 -5.28 -18.09
C GLU A 74 -7.54 -6.47 -17.70
N TRP A 75 -7.88 -6.59 -16.41
CA TRP A 75 -8.81 -7.61 -15.94
C TRP A 75 -10.22 -7.42 -16.50
N LYS A 76 -10.74 -6.18 -16.51
CA LYS A 76 -12.07 -5.87 -17.06
C LYS A 76 -12.12 -6.22 -18.55
N ASP A 77 -11.11 -5.85 -19.32
CA ASP A 77 -11.02 -6.16 -20.75
C ASP A 77 -10.94 -7.67 -21.00
N THR A 78 -10.15 -8.39 -20.19
CA THR A 78 -10.06 -9.86 -20.24
C THR A 78 -11.42 -10.52 -19.95
N LYS A 79 -12.15 -10.01 -18.95
CA LYS A 79 -13.48 -10.51 -18.61
C LYS A 79 -14.50 -10.20 -19.72
N VAL A 80 -14.46 -9.00 -20.31
CA VAL A 80 -15.32 -8.63 -21.45
C VAL A 80 -15.07 -9.57 -22.64
N LYS A 81 -13.81 -9.87 -22.97
CA LYS A 81 -13.44 -10.83 -24.02
C LYS A 81 -13.94 -12.26 -23.75
N LEU A 82 -13.91 -12.69 -22.48
CA LEU A 82 -14.49 -13.96 -22.05
C LEU A 82 -16.03 -13.95 -22.15
N THR A 83 -16.70 -12.86 -21.75
CA THR A 83 -18.18 -12.76 -21.78
C THR A 83 -18.77 -12.61 -23.17
N THR A 84 -18.05 -11.99 -24.12
CA THR A 84 -18.51 -11.80 -25.52
C THR A 84 -18.41 -13.09 -26.34
N THR A 85 -17.59 -14.05 -25.91
CA THR A 85 -17.48 -15.38 -26.53
C THR A 85 -18.47 -16.35 -25.90
N SER A 86 -19.78 -16.06 -25.99
CA SER A 86 -20.93 -16.90 -25.56
C SER A 86 -20.61 -17.96 -24.48
N MET A 87 -20.35 -17.52 -23.23
CA MET A 87 -20.07 -18.41 -22.08
C MET A 87 -21.28 -18.51 -21.13
N LYS A 88 -22.48 -18.77 -21.66
CA LYS A 88 -23.62 -19.25 -20.85
C LYS A 88 -23.70 -20.78 -20.77
N ASP A 89 -22.74 -21.48 -21.36
CA ASP A 89 -22.79 -22.93 -21.53
C ASP A 89 -22.23 -23.67 -20.32
N MET A 90 -22.93 -24.73 -19.94
CA MET A 90 -22.41 -25.74 -19.04
C MET A 90 -21.23 -26.47 -19.70
N VAL A 91 -20.20 -26.76 -18.93
CA VAL A 91 -19.03 -27.54 -19.33
C VAL A 91 -18.91 -28.78 -18.47
N ILE A 92 -18.44 -29.86 -19.09
CA ILE A 92 -18.12 -31.11 -18.42
C ILE A 92 -16.60 -31.18 -18.29
N LEU A 93 -16.12 -31.36 -17.06
CA LEU A 93 -14.70 -31.58 -16.74
C LEU A 93 -14.51 -33.05 -16.39
N ASN A 94 -13.55 -33.71 -17.02
CA ASN A 94 -13.14 -35.08 -16.69
C ASN A 94 -11.81 -35.00 -15.93
N VAL A 95 -11.86 -35.13 -14.61
CA VAL A 95 -10.71 -35.01 -13.70
C VAL A 95 -10.22 -36.42 -13.36
N SER A 96 -9.24 -36.91 -14.13
CA SER A 96 -8.69 -38.28 -14.00
C SER A 96 -9.73 -39.41 -13.94
N GLY A 97 -10.84 -39.28 -14.67
CA GLY A 97 -11.91 -40.26 -14.74
C GLY A 97 -13.22 -39.83 -14.07
N GLU A 98 -13.18 -38.83 -13.17
CA GLU A 98 -14.38 -38.30 -12.52
C GLU A 98 -14.97 -37.13 -13.29
N LYS A 99 -16.28 -37.14 -13.55
CA LYS A 99 -16.96 -36.13 -14.36
C LYS A 99 -17.68 -35.09 -13.49
N TYR A 100 -17.39 -33.83 -13.74
CA TYR A 100 -17.99 -32.69 -13.06
C TYR A 100 -18.64 -31.74 -14.05
N THR A 101 -19.89 -31.37 -13.80
CA THR A 101 -20.60 -30.38 -14.61
C THR A 101 -20.65 -29.03 -13.87
N THR A 102 -20.30 -27.95 -14.57
CA THR A 102 -20.36 -26.59 -14.02
C THR A 102 -20.48 -25.53 -15.11
N SER A 103 -20.69 -24.26 -14.76
CA SER A 103 -20.65 -23.17 -15.73
C SER A 103 -19.22 -22.63 -15.89
N VAL A 104 -18.90 -22.11 -17.08
CA VAL A 104 -17.63 -21.40 -17.30
C VAL A 104 -17.52 -20.18 -16.38
N GLU A 105 -18.65 -19.51 -16.11
CA GLU A 105 -18.72 -18.40 -15.14
C GLU A 105 -18.21 -18.82 -13.75
N THR A 106 -18.63 -19.99 -13.26
CA THR A 106 -18.14 -20.52 -11.96
C THR A 106 -16.62 -20.74 -11.99
N LEU A 107 -16.09 -21.27 -13.09
CA LEU A 107 -14.66 -21.57 -13.23
C LEU A 107 -13.81 -20.31 -13.40
N THR A 108 -14.39 -19.21 -13.88
CA THR A 108 -13.71 -17.95 -14.21
C THR A 108 -14.02 -16.84 -13.20
N LEU A 109 -14.54 -17.20 -12.02
CA LEU A 109 -14.89 -16.24 -10.98
C LEU A 109 -13.66 -15.53 -10.39
N GLU A 110 -12.56 -16.27 -10.22
CA GLU A 110 -11.29 -15.77 -9.68
C GLU A 110 -10.26 -15.51 -10.78
N LYS A 111 -9.52 -14.40 -10.62
CA LYS A 111 -8.47 -13.97 -11.56
C LYS A 111 -7.25 -14.89 -11.50
N ASP A 112 -6.49 -14.93 -12.59
CA ASP A 112 -5.18 -15.59 -12.66
C ASP A 112 -5.17 -17.07 -12.24
N THR A 113 -6.32 -17.74 -12.40
CA THR A 113 -6.47 -19.16 -12.10
C THR A 113 -6.20 -20.03 -13.33
N PHE A 114 -5.89 -21.30 -13.07
CA PHE A 114 -5.78 -22.33 -14.10
C PHE A 114 -6.97 -22.32 -15.08
N PHE A 115 -8.18 -22.13 -14.58
CA PHE A 115 -9.39 -22.14 -15.39
C PHE A 115 -9.52 -20.92 -16.29
N ILE A 116 -9.11 -19.72 -15.85
CA ILE A 116 -9.04 -18.54 -16.73
C ILE A 116 -8.08 -18.80 -17.89
N ALA A 117 -6.91 -19.38 -17.61
CA ALA A 117 -5.94 -19.75 -18.66
C ALA A 117 -6.50 -20.83 -19.60
N LEU A 118 -7.25 -21.80 -19.07
CA LEU A 118 -7.90 -22.86 -19.83
C LEU A 118 -8.93 -22.28 -20.82
N PHE A 119 -9.82 -21.41 -20.35
CA PHE A 119 -10.93 -20.87 -21.15
C PHE A 119 -10.57 -19.65 -22.01
N SER A 120 -9.50 -18.91 -21.67
CA SER A 120 -8.98 -17.84 -22.55
C SER A 120 -8.32 -18.37 -23.82
N LYS A 121 -7.86 -19.62 -23.81
CA LYS A 121 -7.22 -20.31 -24.95
C LYS A 121 -8.17 -21.22 -25.71
N GLN A 122 -9.47 -20.88 -25.73
CA GLN A 122 -10.60 -21.64 -26.30
C GLN A 122 -10.31 -22.40 -27.61
N CYS A 123 -9.40 -21.93 -28.47
CA CYS A 123 -9.04 -22.55 -29.74
C CYS A 123 -8.14 -23.81 -29.66
N GLN A 124 -7.69 -24.25 -28.47
CA GLN A 124 -6.76 -25.40 -28.33
C GLN A 124 -7.21 -26.47 -27.32
N LEU A 125 -8.42 -26.37 -26.76
CA LEU A 125 -8.92 -27.39 -25.84
C LEU A 125 -9.43 -28.59 -26.64
N GLU A 126 -8.64 -29.66 -26.66
CA GLU A 126 -9.08 -30.97 -27.12
C GLU A 126 -10.19 -31.46 -26.18
N ARG A 127 -11.41 -31.56 -26.73
CA ARG A 127 -12.57 -32.11 -26.03
C ARG A 127 -12.75 -33.54 -26.44
N ASP A 128 -13.23 -34.36 -25.51
CA ASP A 128 -13.64 -35.72 -25.82
C ASP A 128 -14.66 -35.72 -26.97
N PRO A 129 -14.48 -36.56 -28.00
CA PRO A 129 -15.35 -36.55 -29.17
C PRO A 129 -16.79 -36.97 -28.85
N ASP A 130 -17.01 -37.81 -27.84
CA ASP A 130 -18.30 -38.40 -27.50
C ASP A 130 -19.11 -37.47 -26.59
N ASP A 131 -18.54 -37.07 -25.45
CA ASP A 131 -19.26 -36.32 -24.42
C ASP A 131 -18.86 -34.85 -24.30
N LYS A 132 -17.89 -34.41 -25.12
CA LYS A 132 -17.34 -33.05 -25.13
C LYS A 132 -16.69 -32.62 -23.81
N SER A 133 -16.32 -33.57 -22.95
CA SER A 133 -15.63 -33.27 -21.69
C SER A 133 -14.19 -32.78 -21.91
N ILE A 134 -13.72 -31.92 -21.01
CA ILE A 134 -12.35 -31.42 -20.98
C ILE A 134 -11.57 -32.23 -19.95
N PHE A 135 -10.53 -32.94 -20.40
CA PHE A 135 -9.70 -33.73 -19.50
C PHE A 135 -8.75 -32.87 -18.66
N ILE A 136 -8.70 -33.12 -17.36
CA ILE A 136 -7.80 -32.47 -16.40
C ILE A 136 -7.01 -33.57 -15.68
N ASN A 137 -5.70 -33.56 -15.87
CA ASN A 137 -4.77 -34.49 -15.21
C ASN A 137 -4.49 -34.07 -13.75
N ARG A 138 -5.49 -34.22 -12.87
CA ARG A 138 -5.44 -33.92 -11.42
C ARG A 138 -6.23 -34.93 -10.60
N ASP A 139 -6.01 -34.98 -9.30
CA ASP A 139 -6.76 -35.85 -8.39
C ASP A 139 -8.22 -35.38 -8.30
N GLY A 140 -9.14 -36.26 -8.69
CA GLY A 140 -10.58 -36.01 -8.69
C GLY A 140 -11.16 -35.97 -7.28
N GLN A 141 -10.57 -36.69 -6.31
CA GLN A 141 -11.16 -36.93 -4.99
C GLN A 141 -11.55 -35.65 -4.24
N PHE A 142 -10.81 -34.55 -4.47
CA PHE A 142 -11.03 -33.26 -3.80
C PHE A 142 -11.56 -32.17 -4.73
N PHE A 143 -11.90 -32.50 -5.98
CA PHE A 143 -12.30 -31.51 -6.97
C PHE A 143 -13.67 -30.89 -6.65
N ASP A 144 -14.55 -31.64 -5.96
CA ASP A 144 -15.80 -31.10 -5.41
C ASP A 144 -15.58 -29.93 -4.45
N HIS A 145 -14.51 -29.95 -3.65
CA HIS A 145 -14.19 -28.83 -2.76
C HIS A 145 -13.75 -27.60 -3.54
N ILE A 146 -13.01 -27.78 -4.63
CA ILE A 146 -12.60 -26.70 -5.54
C ILE A 146 -13.85 -26.07 -6.16
N LEU A 147 -14.76 -26.88 -6.70
CA LEU A 147 -16.00 -26.36 -7.29
C LEU A 147 -16.92 -25.73 -6.25
N THR A 148 -17.02 -26.30 -5.05
CA THR A 148 -17.81 -25.73 -3.95
C THR A 148 -17.24 -24.38 -3.52
N TYR A 149 -15.91 -24.26 -3.42
CA TYR A 149 -15.25 -22.99 -3.18
C TYR A 149 -15.57 -21.98 -4.27
N LEU A 150 -15.40 -22.35 -5.55
CA LEU A 150 -15.68 -21.47 -6.69
C LEU A 150 -17.16 -21.06 -6.79
N ARG A 151 -18.10 -21.87 -6.30
CA ARG A 151 -19.53 -21.51 -6.27
C ARG A 151 -19.93 -20.60 -5.11
N THR A 152 -19.28 -20.77 -3.95
CA THR A 152 -19.73 -20.15 -2.69
C THR A 152 -18.77 -19.09 -2.13
N MET A 153 -17.57 -18.98 -2.69
CA MET A 153 -16.43 -18.20 -2.17
C MET A 153 -16.08 -18.55 -0.72
N ARG A 154 -16.31 -19.81 -0.31
CA ARG A 154 -16.07 -20.29 1.06
C ARG A 154 -15.34 -21.62 1.05
N CYS A 155 -14.23 -21.70 1.78
CA CYS A 155 -13.53 -22.96 2.03
C CYS A 155 -14.28 -23.77 3.09
N GLN A 156 -15.03 -24.79 2.68
CA GLN A 156 -15.76 -25.67 3.61
C GLN A 156 -14.88 -26.72 4.32
N LEU A 157 -13.56 -26.76 4.06
CA LEU A 157 -12.63 -27.70 4.69
C LEU A 157 -12.58 -27.60 6.23
N MET A 158 -13.12 -26.53 6.84
CA MET A 158 -13.20 -26.36 8.29
C MET A 158 -14.39 -27.08 8.95
N LEU A 159 -15.40 -27.54 8.21
CA LEU A 159 -16.59 -28.17 8.79
C LEU A 159 -16.43 -29.66 9.12
N TRP A 160 -15.51 -30.38 8.47
CA TRP A 160 -15.25 -31.79 8.77
C TRP A 160 -14.56 -32.00 10.13
N LYS A 161 -13.78 -31.01 10.60
CA LYS A 161 -13.13 -31.08 11.92
C LYS A 161 -14.07 -30.77 13.09
N MET A 162 -15.25 -30.19 12.85
CA MET A 162 -16.20 -29.81 13.91
C MET A 162 -17.38 -30.78 14.08
N LYS A 163 -17.59 -31.74 13.16
CA LYS A 163 -18.65 -32.76 13.30
C LYS A 163 -18.21 -34.04 14.03
N HIS A 164 -16.94 -34.14 14.40
CA HIS A 164 -16.35 -35.30 15.07
C HIS A 164 -15.66 -34.94 16.40
N PHE A 165 -16.10 -33.87 17.05
CA PHE A 165 -15.84 -33.59 18.47
C PHE A 165 -17.16 -33.42 19.20
#